data_AF-B3CDT3-F1
#
_entry.id   AF-B3CDT3-F1
#
_cell.length_a   1.000
_cell.length_b   1.000
_cell.length_c   1.000
_cell.angle_alpha   90.00
_cell.angle_beta   90.00
_cell.angle_gamma   90.00
#
_symmetry.space_group_name_H-M   'P 1'
#
loop_
_entity.id
_entity.type
_entity.pdbx_description
1 polymer ?
#
loop_
_entity_poly.entity_id
_entity_poly.type
_entity_poly.pdbx_seq_one_letter_code
_entity_poly.pdbx_strand_id
1 'polypeptide(L)' 'MKETRPKQVTLIPLLLVCGNHTKEDIVGVWKPEMEKAGYQANVRMQGLGEQPAIRKLYMEHIEALLK' A
#
# COMPACT_ATOMS: atom_id res chain seq x y z
N MET A 1 7.40 -19.32 -7.59
CA MET A 1 7.00 -19.11 -6.18
C MET A 1 6.07 -20.25 -5.79
N LYS A 2 6.15 -20.81 -4.57
CA LYS A 2 5.16 -21.80 -4.10
C LYS A 2 3.84 -21.08 -3.86
N GLU A 3 2.73 -21.62 -4.37
CA GLU A 3 1.40 -21.11 -4.05
C GLU A 3 1.13 -21.35 -2.56
N THR A 4 1.06 -20.27 -1.80
CA THR A 4 0.67 -20.29 -0.39
C THR A 4 -0.63 -19.54 -0.24
N ARG A 5 -1.60 -20.11 0.48
CA ARG A 5 -2.82 -19.41 0.87
C ARG A 5 -2.63 -18.84 2.28
N PRO A 6 -2.19 -17.57 2.43
CA PRO A 6 -1.98 -16.98 3.74
C PRO A 6 -3.31 -16.87 4.49
N LYS A 7 -3.30 -17.00 5.82
CA LYS A 7 -4.51 -16.77 6.64
C LYS A 7 -4.77 -15.28 6.87
N GLN A 8 -3.71 -14.48 6.89
CA GLN A 8 -3.77 -13.04 7.15
C GLN A 8 -3.06 -12.29 6.03
N VAL A 9 -3.68 -11.20 5.57
CA VAL A 9 -3.14 -10.32 4.54
C VAL A 9 -3.18 -8.88 5.03
N THR A 10 -2.19 -8.08 4.65
CA THR A 10 -2.19 -6.64 4.89
C THR A 10 -2.22 -5.92 3.56
N LEU A 11 -3.28 -5.16 3.31
CA LEU A 11 -3.40 -4.28 2.17
C LEU A 11 -2.58 -3.02 2.47
N ILE A 12 -1.59 -2.76 1.63
CA ILE A 12 -0.71 -1.59 1.72
C ILE A 12 -0.99 -0.72 0.50
N PRO A 13 -1.37 0.55 0.67
CA PRO A 13 -1.55 1.47 -0.45
C PRO A 13 -0.21 1.72 -1.14
N LEU A 14 -0.11 1.38 -2.43
CA LEU A 14 1.01 1.81 -3.27
C LEU A 14 0.74 3.22 -3.80
N LEU A 15 0.48 4.15 -2.89
CA LEU A 15 0.10 5.54 -3.16
C LEU A 15 0.95 6.46 -2.28
N LEU A 16 1.29 7.65 -2.79
CA LEU A 16 2.11 8.60 -2.02
C LEU A 16 1.44 9.01 -0.70
N VAL A 17 0.12 9.23 -0.73
CA VAL A 17 -0.72 9.60 0.41
C VAL A 17 -1.97 8.72 0.48
N CYS A 18 -2.52 8.53 1.67
CA CYS A 18 -3.79 7.83 1.87
C CYS A 18 -5.02 8.73 1.60
N GLY A 19 -5.26 9.03 0.33
CA GLY A 19 -6.41 9.82 -0.13
C GLY A 19 -7.68 8.98 -0.37
N ASN A 20 -8.60 9.49 -1.21
CA ASN A 20 -9.89 8.84 -1.47
C ASN A 20 -9.75 7.43 -2.05
N HIS A 21 -8.80 7.17 -2.94
CA HIS A 21 -8.53 5.82 -3.45
C HIS A 21 -8.22 4.80 -2.34
N THR A 22 -7.57 5.22 -1.25
CA THR A 22 -7.36 4.31 -0.11
C THR A 22 -8.67 4.02 0.62
N LYS A 23 -9.54 5.01 0.78
CA LYS A 23 -10.80 4.88 1.51
C LYS A 23 -11.86 4.12 0.71
N GLU A 24 -12.05 4.50 -0.54
CA GLU A 24 -13.11 3.98 -1.41
C GLU A 24 -12.71 2.61 -1.96
N ASP A 25 -11.51 2.47 -2.52
CA ASP A 25 -11.12 1.24 -3.22
C ASP A 25 -10.53 0.22 -2.24
N ILE A 26 -9.50 0.59 -1.48
CA ILE A 26 -8.77 -0.39 -0.64
C ILE A 26 -9.60 -0.79 0.59
N VAL A 27 -10.09 0.20 1.33
CA VAL A 27 -10.91 -0.06 2.53
C VAL A 27 -12.34 -0.43 2.15
N GLY A 28 -12.94 0.27 1.18
CA GLY A 28 -14.35 0.11 0.83
C GLY A 28 -14.65 -1.11 -0.05
N VAL A 29 -13.72 -1.52 -0.91
CA VAL A 29 -13.94 -2.66 -1.82
C VAL A 29 -13.02 -3.83 -1.48
N TRP A 30 -11.70 -3.62 -1.46
CA TRP A 30 -10.76 -4.74 -1.40
C TRP A 30 -10.71 -5.44 -0.05
N LYS A 31 -10.78 -4.70 1.06
CA LYS A 31 -10.80 -5.31 2.40
C LYS A 31 -12.03 -6.24 2.56
N PRO A 32 -13.28 -5.80 2.28
CA PRO A 32 -14.45 -6.69 2.31
C PRO A 32 -14.34 -7.89 1.36
N GLU A 33 -13.84 -7.69 0.14
CA GLU A 33 -13.66 -8.78 -0.85
C GLU A 33 -12.68 -9.84 -0.33
N MET A 34 -11.57 -9.42 0.30
CA MET A 34 -10.59 -10.32 0.91
C MET A 34 -11.17 -11.06 2.12
N GLU A 35 -11.93 -10.37 2.97
CA GLU A 35 -12.62 -11.00 4.10
C GLU A 35 -13.63 -12.05 3.62
N LYS A 36 -14.41 -11.74 2.57
CA LYS A 36 -15.35 -12.68 1.93
C LYS A 36 -14.63 -13.89 1.31
N ALA A 37 -13.42 -13.73 0.80
CA ALA A 37 -12.59 -14.81 0.28
C ALA A 37 -11.94 -15.68 1.37
N GLY A 38 -12.17 -15.37 2.65
CA GLY A 38 -11.71 -16.13 3.81
C GLY A 38 -10.36 -15.69 4.38
N TYR A 39 -9.87 -14.51 4.01
CA TYR A 39 -8.66 -13.93 4.58
C TYR A 39 -8.99 -13.04 5.78
N GLN A 40 -8.10 -13.02 6.78
CA GLN A 40 -8.09 -11.92 7.74
C GLN A 40 -7.38 -10.72 7.11
N ALA A 41 -8.13 -9.71 6.68
CA ALA A 41 -7.59 -8.55 5.98
C ALA A 41 -7.38 -7.35 6.91
N ASN A 42 -6.15 -6.86 6.97
CA ASN A 42 -5.80 -5.59 7.61
C ASN A 42 -5.48 -4.54 6.54
N VAL A 43 -5.62 -3.26 6.86
CA VAL A 43 -5.19 -2.15 5.99
C VAL A 43 -4.17 -1.32 6.74
N ARG A 44 -2.99 -1.10 6.13
CA ARG A 44 -1.99 -0.17 6.65
C ARG A 44 -2.31 1.21 6.09
N MET A 45 -2.94 2.05 6.89
CA MET A 45 -3.27 3.44 6.54
C MET A 45 -2.02 4.33 6.63
N GLN A 46 -1.08 4.11 5.72
CA GLN A 46 0.14 4.89 5.60
C GLN A 46 0.49 5.08 4.13
N GLY A 47 0.69 6.34 3.72
CA GLY A 47 1.16 6.66 2.39
C GLY A 47 2.66 6.38 2.24
N LEU A 48 3.11 6.08 1.02
CA LEU A 48 4.53 5.84 0.75
C LEU A 48 5.41 7.06 1.10
N GLY A 49 4.87 8.28 1.05
CA GLY A 49 5.60 9.51 1.40
C GLY A 49 6.01 9.57 2.88
N GLU A 50 5.36 8.80 3.74
CA GLU A 50 5.71 8.69 5.15
C GLU A 50 6.94 7.80 5.38
N GLN A 51 7.32 6.96 4.41
CA GLN A 51 8.47 6.05 4.53
C GLN A 51 9.79 6.77 4.17
N PRO A 52 10.77 6.87 5.10
CA PRO A 52 12.04 7.57 4.83
C PRO A 52 12.80 7.02 3.62
N ALA A 53 12.78 5.70 3.42
CA ALA A 53 13.42 5.06 2.28
C ALA A 53 12.80 5.48 0.95
N ILE A 54 11.47 5.64 0.88
CA ILE A 54 10.81 6.13 -0.33
C ILE A 54 11.11 7.60 -0.56
N ARG A 55 11.08 8.44 0.49
CA ARG A 55 11.49 9.84 0.37
C ARG A 55 12.91 9.99 -0.17
N LYS A 56 13.83 9.12 0.27
CA LYS A 56 15.21 9.09 -0.25
C LYS A 56 15.25 8.84 -1.76
N LEU A 57 14.44 7.92 -2.29
CA LEU A 57 14.35 7.68 -3.73
C LEU A 57 13.88 8.93 -4.49
N TYR A 58 12.87 9.65 -3.97
CA TYR A 58 12.44 10.92 -4.59
C TYR A 58 13.55 11.96 -4.59
N MET A 59 14.30 12.09 -3.49
CA MET A 59 15.45 13.01 -3.41
C MET A 59 16.54 12.64 -4.42
N GLU A 60 16.88 11.35 -4.53
CA GLU A 60 17.87 10.86 -5.49
C GLU A 60 17.46 11.18 -6.95
N HIS A 61 16.19 11.04 -7.29
CA HIS A 61 15.68 11.43 -8.61
C HIS A 61 15.75 12.94 -8.85
N ILE A 62 15.42 13.77 -7.84
CA ILE A 62 15.54 15.23 -7.94
C ILE A 62 17.00 15.64 -8.12
N GLU A 63 17.92 15.10 -7.32
CA GLU A 63 19.36 15.36 -7.43
C GLU A 63 19.92 14.96 -8.81
N ALA A 64 19.42 13.86 -9.39
CA ALA A 64 19.81 13.43 -10.73
C ALA A 64 19.34 14.39 -11.83
N LEU A 65 18.19 15.08 -11.65
CA LEU A 65 17.66 16.06 -12.61
C LEU A 65 18.36 17.43 -12.51
N LEU A 66 18.99 17.74 -11.38
CA LEU A 66 19.69 19.00 -11.15
C LEU A 66 21.16 18.97 -11.60
N LYS A 67 21.66 17.81 -12.04
CA LYS A 67 23.00 17.64 -12.62
C LYS A 67 22.95 17.79 -14.14
#